data_AF-N6UW59-F1
#
_entry.id   AF-N6UW59-F1
#
_cell.length_a   1.000
_cell.length_b   1.000
_cell.length_c   1.000
_cell.angle_alpha   90.00
_cell.angle_beta   90.00
_cell.angle_gamma   90.00
#
_symmetry.space_group_name_H-M   'P 1'
#
loop_
_entity.id
_entity.type
_entity.pdbx_description
1 polymer ?
#
loop_
_entity_poly.entity_id
_entity_poly.type
_entity_poly.pdbx_seq_one_letter_code
_entity_poly.pdbx_strand_id
1 'polypeptide(L)' 'MTTEWQREAALAGTGGSIPIIGEFKRRLGWDALLVGFARFDNRVHSPNEKYDLSSFHKGIRSWVRILAALARYD' A
#
# COMPACT_ATOMS: atom_id res chain seq x y z
N MET A 1 5.42 6.61 8.15
CA MET A 1 5.14 5.18 8.42
C MET A 1 5.71 4.74 9.76
N THR A 2 6.97 5.05 10.08
CA THR A 2 7.67 4.62 11.31
C THR A 2 6.92 4.97 12.60
N THR A 3 6.26 6.13 12.67
CA THR A 3 5.43 6.51 13.84
C THR A 3 4.29 5.51 14.13
N GLU A 4 3.68 4.93 13.09
CA GLU A 4 2.53 4.02 13.23
C GLU A 4 2.96 2.56 13.46
N TRP A 5 4.07 2.17 12.83
CA TRP A 5 4.51 0.77 12.76
C TRP A 5 5.75 0.46 13.59
N GLN A 6 6.45 1.49 14.11
CA GLN A 6 7.70 1.36 14.88
C GLN A 6 8.80 0.59 14.13
N ARG A 7 8.76 0.70 12.79
CA ARG A 7 9.73 0.11 11.85
C ARG A 7 9.72 0.89 10.55
N GLU A 8 10.78 0.75 9.78
CA GLU A 8 10.82 1.29 8.42
C GLU A 8 9.85 0.54 7.49
N ALA A 9 9.37 1.27 6.49
CA ALA A 9 8.55 0.70 5.44
C ALA A 9 9.44 -0.17 4.53
N ALA A 10 8.98 -1.38 4.23
CA ALA A 10 9.68 -2.24 3.29
C ALA A 10 9.43 -1.73 1.86
N LEU A 11 10.50 -1.56 1.09
CA LEU A 11 10.44 -1.40 -0.36
C LEU A 11 10.62 -2.79 -0.98
N ALA A 12 9.59 -3.29 -1.65
CA ALA A 12 9.58 -4.64 -2.20
C ALA A 12 8.82 -4.71 -3.52
N GLY A 13 9.31 -5.53 -4.44
CA GLY A 13 8.52 -6.04 -5.56
C GLY A 13 7.62 -7.18 -5.09
N THR A 14 6.50 -7.38 -5.77
CA THR A 14 5.61 -8.54 -5.55
C THR A 14 5.33 -9.24 -6.88
N GLY A 15 4.92 -10.51 -6.83
CA GLY A 15 4.51 -11.25 -8.03
C GLY A 15 3.10 -10.91 -8.54
N GLY A 16 2.35 -10.06 -7.81
CA GLY A 16 1.02 -9.62 -8.21
C GLY A 16 1.08 -8.64 -9.40
N SER A 17 0.04 -8.65 -10.23
CA SER A 17 -0.06 -7.76 -11.39
C SER A 17 -1.20 -6.75 -11.22
N ILE A 18 -0.92 -5.47 -11.44
CA ILE A 18 -1.92 -4.38 -11.51
C ILE A 18 -1.71 -3.64 -12.83
N PRO A 19 -2.26 -4.14 -13.96
CA PRO A 19 -1.90 -3.67 -15.30
C PRO A 19 -2.18 -2.19 -15.58
N ILE A 20 -3.21 -1.62 -14.95
CA ILE A 20 -3.64 -0.23 -15.18
C ILE A 20 -2.54 0.80 -14.83
N ILE A 21 -1.59 0.45 -13.95
CA ILE A 21 -0.48 1.33 -13.58
C ILE A 21 0.42 1.62 -14.79
N GLY A 22 0.73 0.59 -15.58
CA GLY A 22 1.51 0.77 -16.80
C GLY A 22 0.76 1.62 -17.82
N GLU A 23 -0.57 1.50 -17.87
CA GLU A 23 -1.40 2.32 -18.75
C GLU A 23 -1.41 3.79 -18.34
N PHE A 24 -1.52 4.09 -17.03
CA PHE A 24 -1.42 5.47 -16.54
C PHE A 24 -0.08 6.10 -16.89
N LYS A 25 1.02 5.36 -16.74
CA LYS A 25 2.33 5.88 -17.12
C LYS A 25 2.42 6.18 -18.61
N ARG A 26 1.99 5.26 -19.48
CA ARG A 26 2.07 5.45 -20.94
C ARG A 26 1.19 6.58 -21.46
N ARG A 27 -0.03 6.71 -20.96
CA ARG A 27 -1.01 7.67 -21.51
C ARG A 27 -0.94 9.03 -20.84
N LEU A 28 -0.70 9.06 -19.53
CA LEU A 28 -0.79 10.28 -18.73
C LEU A 28 0.58 10.75 -18.21
N GLY A 29 1.62 9.93 -18.35
CA GLY A 29 2.95 10.22 -17.79
C GLY A 29 3.03 10.04 -16.27
N TRP A 30 1.94 9.64 -15.61
CA TRP A 30 1.83 9.59 -14.16
C TRP A 30 2.63 8.46 -13.54
N ASP A 31 3.34 8.77 -12.46
CA ASP A 31 3.95 7.79 -11.58
C ASP A 31 2.95 7.33 -10.52
N ALA A 32 3.04 6.05 -10.14
CA ALA A 32 2.17 5.45 -9.15
C ALA A 32 2.95 5.05 -7.90
N LEU A 33 2.41 5.39 -6.73
CA LEU A 33 2.90 4.89 -5.45
C LEU A 33 2.03 3.71 -5.00
N LEU A 34 2.63 2.53 -4.92
CA LEU A 34 1.97 1.33 -4.40
C LEU A 34 2.20 1.20 -2.90
N VAL A 35 1.10 1.23 -2.13
CA VAL A 35 1.13 1.10 -0.67
C VAL A 35 0.15 0.02 -0.24
N GLY A 36 0.64 -0.95 0.52
CA GLY A 36 -0.17 -2.05 1.05
C GLY A 36 0.20 -2.40 2.48
N PHE A 37 -0.78 -2.91 3.22
CA PHE A 37 -0.64 -3.37 4.61
C PHE A 37 -1.06 -4.84 4.78
N ALA A 38 -1.41 -5.51 3.68
CA ALA A 38 -1.73 -6.92 3.68
C ALA A 38 -0.48 -7.74 4.03
N ARG A 39 -0.68 -8.80 4.82
CA ARG A 39 0.39 -9.74 5.15
C ARG A 39 0.41 -10.86 4.13
N PHE A 40 1.58 -11.49 3.95
CA PHE A 40 1.71 -12.62 3.01
C PHE A 40 0.82 -13.81 3.38
N ASP A 41 0.46 -13.98 4.66
CA ASP A 41 -0.45 -15.01 5.15
C ASP A 41 -1.94 -14.60 5.07
N ASN A 42 -2.28 -13.49 4.40
CA ASN A 42 -3.68 -13.10 4.17
C ASN A 42 -4.36 -13.94 3.08
N ARG A 43 -3.59 -14.71 2.29
CA ARG A 43 -4.11 -15.75 1.37
C ARG A 43 -5.12 -15.20 0.36
N VAL A 44 -4.83 -14.04 -0.23
CA VAL A 44 -5.66 -13.43 -1.29
C VAL A 44 -5.89 -14.48 -2.39
N HIS A 45 -7.17 -14.72 -2.73
CA HIS A 45 -7.61 -15.76 -3.68
C HIS A 45 -7.37 -17.21 -3.23
N SER A 46 -7.42 -17.49 -1.92
CA SER A 46 -7.21 -18.84 -1.39
C SER A 46 -8.10 -19.11 -0.17
N PRO A 47 -8.35 -20.39 0.20
CA PRO A 47 -9.14 -20.73 1.39
C PRO A 47 -8.57 -20.10 2.66
N ASN A 48 -9.46 -19.70 3.57
CA ASN A 48 -9.12 -18.92 4.77
C ASN A 48 -8.43 -17.58 4.45
N GLU A 49 -8.82 -16.95 3.34
CA GLU A 49 -8.52 -15.54 3.08
C GLU A 49 -8.97 -14.69 4.28
N LYS A 50 -8.07 -13.83 4.76
CA LYS A 50 -8.32 -12.98 5.92
C LYS A 50 -7.69 -11.62 5.73
N TYR A 51 -8.06 -10.70 6.62
CA TYR A 51 -7.35 -9.45 6.80
C TYR A 51 -7.16 -9.16 8.29
N ASP A 52 -5.95 -8.81 8.70
CA ASP A 52 -5.64 -8.56 10.10
C ASP A 52 -6.29 -7.25 10.57
N LEU A 53 -6.99 -7.27 11.71
CA LEU A 53 -7.55 -6.05 12.31
C LEU A 53 -6.47 -5.00 12.63
N SER A 54 -5.24 -5.46 12.92
CA SER A 54 -4.10 -4.57 13.08
C SER A 54 -3.75 -3.85 11.78
N SER A 55 -3.74 -4.55 10.64
CA SER A 55 -3.56 -3.96 9.31
C SER A 55 -4.71 -3.05 8.92
N PHE A 56 -5.95 -3.37 9.28
CA PHE A 56 -7.11 -2.52 9.05
C PHE A 56 -6.99 -1.17 9.78
N HIS A 57 -6.84 -1.19 11.11
CA HIS A 57 -6.77 0.03 11.90
C HIS A 57 -5.51 0.85 11.65
N LYS A 58 -4.34 0.20 11.60
CA LYS A 58 -3.07 0.90 11.33
C LYS A 58 -3.00 1.37 9.87
N GLY A 59 -3.57 0.62 8.93
CA GLY A 59 -3.67 0.99 7.52
C GLY A 59 -4.49 2.27 7.29
N ILE A 60 -5.63 2.42 7.98
CA ILE A 60 -6.42 3.66 7.94
C ILE A 60 -5.58 4.85 8.42
N ARG A 61 -4.94 4.75 9.59
CA ARG A 61 -4.08 5.82 10.12
C ARG A 61 -2.87 6.10 9.24
N SER A 62 -2.30 5.07 8.64
CA SER A 62 -1.25 5.17 7.63
C SER A 62 -1.69 6.02 6.45
N TRP A 63 -2.87 5.79 5.88
CA TRP A 63 -3.39 6.57 4.76
C TRP A 63 -3.63 8.03 5.13
N VAL A 64 -4.21 8.31 6.30
CA VAL A 64 -4.35 9.69 6.81
C VAL A 64 -2.99 10.40 6.84
N ARG A 65 -1.93 9.72 7.33
CA ARG A 65 -0.58 10.27 7.39
C ARG A 65 0.05 10.46 6.01
N ILE A 66 -0.19 9.55 5.06
CA ILE A 66 0.30 9.67 3.67
C ILE A 66 -0.34 10.89 3.00
N LEU A 67 -1.67 10.99 3.04
CA LEU A 67 -2.39 12.12 2.43
C LEU A 67 -1.97 13.44 3.07
N ALA A 68 -1.84 13.50 4.39
CA ALA A 68 -1.35 14.70 5.07
C ALA A 68 0.08 15.07 4.68
N ALA A 69 0.95 14.09 4.37
CA ALA A 69 2.31 14.36 3.90
C ALA A 69 2.32 14.85 2.44
N LEU A 70 1.53 14.22 1.57
CA LEU A 70 1.38 14.62 0.17
C LEU A 70 0.79 16.03 0.04
N ALA A 71 -0.16 16.39 0.89
CA ALA A 71 -0.75 17.74 0.91
C ALA A 71 0.23 18.85 1.29
N ARG A 72 1.42 18.50 1.81
CA ARG A 72 2.50 19.44 2.13
C ARG A 72 3.65 19.37 1.12
N TYR A 73 3.50 18.58 0.08
CA TYR A 73 4.50 18.42 -0.97
C TYR A 73 4.18 19.46 -2.06
N ASP A 74 5.10 20.41 -2.28
CA ASP A 74 5.02 21.39 -3.38
C ASP A 74 5.43 20.76 -4.71
#